data_AF-A0AAW9R604-F1
#
_entry.id   AF-A0AAW9R604-F1
#
_cell.length_a   1.000
_cell.length_b   1.000
_cell.length_c   1.000
_cell.angle_alpha   90.00
_cell.angle_beta   90.00
_cell.angle_gamma   90.00
#
_symmetry.space_group_name_H-M   'P 1'
#
loop_
_entity.id
_entity.type
_entity.pdbx_description
1 polymer ?
#
loop_
_entity_poly.entity_id
_entity_poly.type
_entity_poly.pdbx_seq_one_letter_code
_entity_poly.pdbx_strand_id
1 'polypeptide(L)'
;MAALASDDGFCLARVGYPQDEADTLCVAAADFFDFVARQKQRGFKGTGRAVSLHESIDMRMPTTTFTLFWVDGVGYWLIPGGEPLLNNRALVDLIRGIRVAADKFTPLG
;
A
#
# COMPACT_ATOMS: atom_id res chain seq x y z
N MET A 1 -0.89 3.57 -11.16
CA MET A 1 -1.29 2.18 -10.83
C MET A 1 -1.38 2.02 -9.32
N ALA A 2 -2.14 1.05 -8.81
CA ALA A 2 -2.34 0.84 -7.38
C ALA A 2 -2.64 -0.63 -7.04
N ALA A 3 -2.19 -1.10 -5.89
CA ALA A 3 -2.60 -2.37 -5.30
C ALA A 3 -2.98 -2.20 -3.82
N LEU A 4 -3.81 -3.10 -3.32
CA LEU A 4 -4.18 -3.25 -1.91
C LEU A 4 -3.69 -4.62 -1.44
N ALA A 5 -2.80 -4.62 -0.44
CA ALA A 5 -2.31 -5.85 0.18
C ALA A 5 -2.90 -6.04 1.59
N SER A 6 -3.03 -7.29 2.02
CA SER A 6 -3.14 -7.63 3.45
C SER A 6 -1.79 -7.48 4.16
N ASP A 7 -1.79 -7.48 5.50
CA ASP A 7 -0.57 -7.58 6.29
C ASP A 7 0.23 -8.88 6.03
N ASP A 8 -0.44 -9.96 5.64
CA ASP A 8 0.21 -11.24 5.26
C ASP A 8 0.77 -11.25 3.81
N GLY A 9 0.66 -10.15 3.08
CA GLY A 9 1.22 -10.01 1.72
C GLY A 9 0.34 -10.52 0.57
N PHE A 10 -0.93 -10.83 0.80
CA PHE A 10 -1.87 -11.18 -0.29
C PHE A 10 -2.37 -9.95 -1.04
N CYS A 11 -2.37 -9.99 -2.37
CA CYS A 11 -3.02 -8.96 -3.19
C CYS A 11 -4.55 -9.12 -3.14
N LEU A 12 -5.22 -8.18 -2.47
CA LEU A 12 -6.68 -8.17 -2.33
C LEU A 12 -7.37 -7.46 -3.51
N ALA A 13 -6.73 -6.43 -4.05
CA ALA A 13 -7.23 -5.69 -5.20
C ALA A 13 -6.08 -4.98 -5.93
N ARG A 14 -6.24 -4.74 -7.24
CA ARG A 14 -5.29 -3.95 -8.03
C ARG A 14 -5.96 -3.21 -9.19
N VAL A 15 -5.34 -2.10 -9.59
CA VAL A 15 -5.69 -1.31 -10.76
C VAL A 15 -4.40 -0.90 -11.50
N GLY A 16 -4.30 -1.27 -12.77
CA GLY A 16 -3.18 -0.91 -13.65
C GLY A 16 -1.93 -1.78 -13.50
N TYR A 17 -1.66 -2.37 -12.33
CA TYR A 17 -0.57 -3.36 -12.21
C TYR A 17 -0.94 -4.69 -12.90
N PRO A 18 0.03 -5.35 -13.55
CA PRO A 18 0.01 -6.81 -13.78
C PRO A 18 -0.19 -7.58 -12.47
N GLN A 19 -0.75 -8.79 -12.56
CA GLN A 19 -1.05 -9.61 -11.38
C GLN A 19 0.22 -10.04 -10.64
N ASP A 20 1.19 -10.56 -11.36
CA ASP A 20 2.49 -11.01 -10.86
C ASP A 20 3.28 -9.87 -10.21
N GLU A 21 3.26 -8.69 -10.82
CA GLU A 21 3.88 -7.49 -10.24
C GLU A 21 3.17 -7.06 -8.95
N ALA A 22 1.83 -7.04 -8.94
CA ALA A 22 1.07 -6.70 -7.74
C ALA A 22 1.31 -7.68 -6.60
N ASP A 23 1.30 -8.99 -6.88
CA ASP A 23 1.57 -10.04 -5.88
C ASP A 23 2.98 -9.88 -5.29
N THR A 24 3.98 -9.63 -6.14
CA THR A 24 5.36 -9.38 -5.71
C THR A 24 5.45 -8.17 -4.78
N LEU A 25 4.81 -7.07 -5.15
CA LEU A 25 4.79 -5.84 -4.34
C LEU A 25 4.05 -6.02 -3.01
N CYS A 26 2.97 -6.80 -2.99
CA CYS A 26 2.20 -7.09 -1.78
C CYS A 26 3.04 -7.85 -0.74
N VAL A 27 3.79 -8.87 -1.18
CA VAL A 27 4.74 -9.59 -0.32
C VAL A 27 5.85 -8.66 0.18
N ALA A 28 6.42 -7.83 -0.71
CA ALA A 28 7.47 -6.88 -0.32
C ALA A 28 6.99 -5.85 0.72
N ALA A 29 5.73 -5.41 0.65
CA ALA A 29 5.15 -4.51 1.64
C ALA A 29 5.00 -5.17 3.02
N ALA A 30 4.60 -6.45 3.07
CA ALA A 30 4.55 -7.23 4.31
C ALA A 30 5.96 -7.42 4.92
N ASP A 31 6.96 -7.79 4.12
CA ASP A 31 8.35 -7.91 4.58
C ASP A 31 8.91 -6.58 5.10
N PHE A 32 8.52 -5.46 4.46
CA PHE A 32 8.90 -4.13 4.90
C PHE A 32 8.30 -3.80 6.27
N PHE A 33 7.06 -4.22 6.56
CA PHE A 33 6.45 -4.02 7.87
C PHE A 33 7.29 -4.65 8.99
N ASP A 34 7.70 -5.90 8.78
CA ASP A 34 8.54 -6.66 9.70
C ASP A 34 9.91 -6.00 9.88
N PHE A 35 10.51 -5.51 8.80
CA PHE A 35 11.74 -4.72 8.86
C PHE A 35 11.56 -3.46 9.72
N VAL A 36 10.49 -2.69 9.49
CA VAL A 36 10.18 -1.45 10.21
C VAL A 36 9.93 -1.74 11.69
N ALA A 37 9.21 -2.80 12.02
CA ALA A 37 8.98 -3.23 13.40
C ALA A 37 10.30 -3.49 14.14
N ARG A 38 11.23 -4.22 13.50
CA ARG A 38 12.58 -4.46 14.05
C ARG A 38 13.38 -3.16 14.19
N GLN A 39 13.30 -2.24 13.23
CA GLN A 39 14.03 -0.96 13.33
C GLN A 39 13.48 -0.08 14.45
N LYS A 40 12.16 -0.10 14.66
CA LYS A 40 11.50 0.62 15.78
C LYS A 40 12.03 0.13 17.12
N GLN A 41 12.14 -1.18 17.31
CA GLN A 41 12.70 -1.77 18.54
C GLN A 41 14.17 -1.35 18.78
N ARG A 42 14.91 -1.04 17.71
CA ARG A 42 16.29 -0.55 17.76
C ARG A 42 16.40 0.97 17.94
N GLY A 43 15.28 1.68 18.07
CA GLY A 43 15.25 3.12 18.26
C GLY A 43 15.33 3.96 16.97
N PHE A 44 15.19 3.33 15.79
CA PHE A 44 15.11 4.08 14.55
C PHE A 44 13.84 4.92 14.51
N LYS A 45 13.97 6.22 14.24
CA LYS A 45 12.86 7.19 14.23
C LYS A 45 12.19 7.37 12.87
N GLY A 46 12.77 6.82 11.80
CA GLY A 46 12.25 6.89 10.43
C GLY A 46 11.23 5.82 10.07
N THR A 47 10.63 5.14 11.07
CA THR A 47 9.64 4.07 10.90
C THR A 47 8.25 4.62 10.52
N GLY A 48 8.20 5.55 9.57
CA GLY A 48 6.97 6.19 9.14
C GLY A 48 5.94 5.18 8.63
N ARG A 49 4.69 5.64 8.49
CA ARG A 49 3.59 4.84 7.91
C ARG A 49 3.68 4.70 6.39
N ALA A 50 4.77 5.17 5.78
CA ALA A 50 4.98 5.05 4.34
C ALA A 50 6.48 5.05 3.99
N VAL A 51 6.82 4.38 2.88
CA VAL A 51 8.14 4.43 2.24
C VAL A 51 7.98 4.57 0.73
N SER A 52 8.78 5.43 0.12
CA SER A 52 8.83 5.61 -1.34
C SER A 52 10.11 5.00 -1.90
N LEU A 53 9.96 4.17 -2.92
CA LEU A 53 11.06 3.50 -3.61
C LEU A 53 11.32 4.21 -4.94
N HIS A 54 12.58 4.50 -5.21
CA HIS A 54 13.02 5.22 -6.41
C HIS A 54 14.12 4.40 -7.11
N GLU A 55 14.07 4.34 -8.43
CA GLU A 55 15.12 3.72 -9.25
C GLU A 55 16.14 4.74 -9.78
N SER A 56 15.84 6.03 -9.70
CA SER A 56 16.70 7.11 -10.19
C SER A 56 17.23 8.00 -9.06
N ILE A 57 18.49 8.41 -9.19
CA ILE A 57 19.17 9.28 -8.21
C ILE A 57 18.58 10.69 -8.14
N ASP A 58 17.88 11.12 -9.18
CA ASP A 58 17.21 12.43 -9.21
C ASP A 58 15.90 12.44 -8.41
N MET A 59 15.42 11.27 -7.97
CA MET A 59 14.29 11.07 -7.07
C MET A 59 13.02 11.83 -7.44
N ARG A 60 12.81 12.12 -8.72
CA ARG A 60 11.70 12.97 -9.19
C ARG A 60 10.33 12.36 -8.89
N MET A 61 10.21 11.06 -9.11
CA MET A 61 8.98 10.30 -8.94
C MET A 61 9.31 8.96 -8.29
N PRO A 62 8.54 8.50 -7.29
CA PRO A 62 8.69 7.15 -6.80
C PRO A 62 8.23 6.17 -7.87
N THR A 63 8.98 5.09 -8.05
CA THR A 63 8.54 3.93 -8.84
C THR A 63 7.30 3.34 -8.17
N THR A 64 7.37 3.15 -6.85
CA THR A 64 6.24 2.72 -6.02
C THR A 64 6.39 3.23 -4.60
N THR A 65 5.28 3.27 -3.87
CA THR A 65 5.26 3.65 -2.46
C THR A 65 4.48 2.60 -1.69
N PHE A 66 4.98 2.15 -0.54
CA PHE A 66 4.19 1.36 0.42
C PHE A 66 3.60 2.31 1.44
N THR A 67 2.28 2.30 1.61
CA THR A 67 1.58 3.13 2.59
C THR A 67 0.73 2.24 3.47
N LEU A 68 1.05 2.22 4.77
CA LEU A 68 0.31 1.46 5.77
C LEU A 68 -1.03 2.14 6.05
N PHE A 69 -2.09 1.34 6.02
CA PHE A 69 -3.47 1.75 6.24
C PHE A 69 -4.13 0.78 7.20
N TRP A 70 -4.85 1.28 8.21
CA TRP A 70 -5.52 0.44 9.22
C TRP A 70 -7.04 0.58 9.11
N VAL A 71 -7.74 -0.55 9.13
CA VAL A 71 -9.21 -0.61 9.19
C VAL A 71 -9.59 -1.56 10.32
N ASP A 72 -10.33 -1.05 11.31
CA ASP A 72 -10.87 -1.86 12.43
C ASP A 72 -9.83 -2.76 13.12
N GLY A 73 -8.59 -2.27 13.26
CA GLY A 73 -7.50 -3.00 13.91
C GLY A 73 -6.76 -4.00 13.00
N VAL A 74 -7.16 -4.12 11.73
CA VAL A 74 -6.47 -4.91 10.70
C VAL A 74 -5.63 -3.98 9.82
N GLY A 75 -4.36 -4.34 9.58
CA GLY A 75 -3.48 -3.59 8.71
C GLY A 75 -3.58 -4.04 7.26
N TYR A 76 -3.39 -3.06 6.38
CA TYR A 76 -3.38 -3.19 4.94
C TYR A 76 -2.30 -2.30 4.36
N TRP A 77 -1.85 -2.64 3.16
CA TRP A 77 -0.90 -1.81 2.41
C TRP A 77 -1.53 -1.28 1.14
N LEU A 78 -1.52 0.05 1.00
CA LEU A 78 -1.79 0.72 -0.26
C LEU A 78 -0.46 0.89 -0.99
N ILE A 79 -0.42 0.39 -2.22
CA ILE A 79 0.80 0.35 -3.04
C ILE A 79 0.58 1.16 -4.34
N PRO A 80 0.60 2.50 -4.29
CA PRO A 80 0.55 3.31 -5.50
C PRO A 80 1.89 3.28 -6.27
N GLY A 81 1.81 3.18 -7.58
CA GLY A 81 2.94 3.26 -8.50
C GLY A 81 2.81 4.38 -9.54
N GLY A 82 3.97 4.93 -9.91
CA GLY A 82 4.16 5.84 -11.04
C GLY A 82 3.66 7.28 -10.86
N GLU A 83 3.05 7.63 -9.72
CA GLU A 83 2.50 8.97 -9.46
C GLU A 83 2.69 9.36 -7.98
N PRO A 84 2.83 10.67 -7.64
CA PRO A 84 2.93 11.09 -6.25
C PRO A 84 1.61 10.82 -5.53
N LEU A 85 1.67 10.48 -4.24
CA LEU A 85 0.50 10.12 -3.43
C LEU A 85 -0.68 11.12 -3.54
N LEU A 86 -0.38 12.42 -3.63
CA LEU A 86 -1.39 13.49 -3.66
C LEU A 86 -2.16 13.57 -5.00
N ASN A 87 -1.66 12.96 -6.08
CA ASN A 87 -2.26 13.04 -7.42
C ASN A 87 -2.53 11.67 -8.05
N ASN A 88 -2.47 10.57 -7.28
CA ASN A 88 -2.62 9.23 -7.85
C ASN A 88 -4.10 8.89 -8.11
N ARG A 89 -4.53 8.93 -9.37
CA ARG A 89 -5.94 8.63 -9.73
C ARG A 89 -6.31 7.18 -9.43
N ALA A 90 -5.38 6.24 -9.61
CA ALA A 90 -5.63 4.84 -9.32
C ALA A 90 -5.86 4.59 -7.83
N LEU A 91 -5.20 5.36 -6.96
CA LEU A 91 -5.47 5.35 -5.51
C LEU A 91 -6.89 5.83 -5.20
N VAL A 92 -7.35 6.91 -5.83
CA VAL A 92 -8.72 7.42 -5.67
C VAL A 92 -9.75 6.37 -6.11
N ASP A 93 -9.54 5.74 -7.26
CA ASP A 93 -10.44 4.70 -7.79
C ASP A 93 -10.46 3.46 -6.89
N LEU A 94 -9.30 3.05 -6.36
CA LEU A 94 -9.20 1.95 -5.39
C LEU A 94 -9.96 2.26 -4.09
N ILE A 95 -9.76 3.45 -3.50
CA ILE A 95 -10.47 3.87 -2.29
C ILE A 95 -11.98 3.94 -2.53
N ARG A 96 -12.40 4.43 -3.70
CA ARG A 96 -13.81 4.43 -4.09
C ARG A 96 -14.35 3.01 -4.19
N GLY A 97 -13.60 2.08 -4.79
CA GLY A 97 -13.96 0.66 -4.88
C GLY A 97 -14.15 0.02 -3.50
N ILE A 98 -13.22 0.29 -2.57
CA ILE A 98 -13.32 -0.16 -1.18
C ILE A 98 -14.60 0.38 -0.52
N ARG A 99 -14.90 1.67 -0.71
CA ARG A 99 -16.10 2.29 -0.14
C ARG A 99 -17.40 1.71 -0.70
N VAL A 100 -17.46 1.50 -2.01
CA VAL A 100 -18.62 0.86 -2.67
C VAL A 100 -18.81 -0.58 -2.18
N ALA A 101 -17.72 -1.33 -1.99
CA ALA A 101 -17.80 -2.66 -1.39
C ALA A 101 -18.33 -2.60 0.04
N ALA A 102 -17.82 -1.68 0.87
CA ALA A 102 -18.31 -1.49 2.23
C ALA A 102 -19.83 -1.17 2.25
N ASP A 103 -20.30 -0.23 1.44
CA ASP A 103 -21.73 0.13 1.36
C ASP A 103 -22.59 -1.07 0.94
N LYS A 104 -22.08 -1.93 0.06
CA LYS A 104 -22.80 -3.12 -0.42
C LYS A 104 -22.87 -4.25 0.61
N PHE A 105 -21.83 -4.40 1.43
CA PHE A 105 -21.68 -5.53 2.37
C PHE A 105 -21.86 -5.15 3.84
N THR A 106 -22.16 -3.88 4.14
CA THR A 106 -22.55 -3.45 5.49
C THR A 106 -23.89 -4.12 5.82
N PRO A 107 -23.99 -4.93 6.90
CA PRO A 107 -25.25 -5.50 7.32
C PRO A 107 -26.25 -4.39 7.60
N LEU A 108 -27.49 -4.53 7.11
CA LEU A 108 -28.59 -3.67 7.53
C LEU A 108 -28.81 -3.90 9.03
N GLY A 109 -28.38 -2.92 9.83
CA GLY A 109 -28.79 -2.79 11.22
C GLY A 109 -30.23 -2.31 11.33
#